data_AF-A0A1G6T0Y4-F1
#
_entry.id   AF-A0A1G6T0Y4-F1
#
_cell.length_a   1.000
_cell.length_b   1.000
_cell.length_c   1.000
_cell.angle_alpha   90.00
_cell.angle_beta   90.00
_cell.angle_gamma   90.00
#
_symmetry.space_group_name_H-M   'P 1'
#
loop_
_entity.id
_entity.type
_entity.pdbx_description
1 polymer ?
#
loop_
_entity_poly.entity_id
_entity_poly.type
_entity_poly.pdbx_seq_one_letter_code
_entity_poly.pdbx_strand_id
1 'polypeptide(L)'
;MSLASRIESLVVRVAQEFIDVRAKTGNLAQLATTDKSNLVAAINELKDAVTATSGIDDGQISTSTTYSSSKIVDLLDTLKAEILGGADAAYDTLLEIQELLTSGSTGLDALLAAVNNRVRFDAAQALTSEEQAQVRANIGAIASTEVGDPETDFSAVFEAALA
;
A
#
# COMPACT_ATOMS: atom_id res chain seq x y z
N MET A 1 1.93 82.66 37.25
CA MET A 1 2.50 81.31 37.49
C MET A 1 3.79 81.45 38.29
N SER A 2 3.82 81.00 39.54
CA SER A 2 5.05 80.99 40.35
C SER A 2 5.91 79.76 40.03
N LEU A 3 7.19 79.79 40.39
CA LEU A 3 8.06 78.61 40.34
C LEU A 3 7.47 77.45 41.16
N ALA A 4 6.90 77.75 42.33
CA ALA A 4 6.26 76.76 43.19
C ALA A 4 5.11 76.01 42.48
N SER A 5 4.23 76.73 41.78
CA SER A 5 3.11 76.12 41.03
C SER A 5 3.58 75.24 39.85
N ARG A 6 4.71 75.61 39.21
CA ARG A 6 5.33 74.79 38.15
C ARG A 6 5.95 73.50 38.69
N ILE A 7 6.60 73.58 39.86
CA ILE A 7 7.18 72.42 40.54
C ILE A 7 6.07 71.47 41.00
N GLU A 8 4.99 71.99 41.59
CA GLU A 8 3.84 71.19 42.00
C GLU A 8 3.19 70.46 40.81
N SER A 9 2.99 71.16 39.70
CA SER A 9 2.45 70.56 38.46
C SER A 9 3.35 69.45 37.90
N LEU A 10 4.68 69.65 37.94
CA LEU A 10 5.64 68.63 37.52
C LEU A 10 5.56 67.40 38.43
N VAL A 11 5.52 67.59 39.76
CA VAL A 11 5.43 66.49 40.73
C VAL A 11 4.14 65.69 40.54
N VAL A 12 3.00 66.35 40.33
CA VAL A 12 1.73 65.67 40.05
C VAL A 12 1.79 64.87 38.74
N ARG A 13 2.37 65.45 37.67
CA ARG A 13 2.51 64.74 36.41
C ARG A 13 3.43 63.52 36.56
N VAL A 14 4.57 63.67 37.21
CA VAL A 14 5.51 62.56 37.47
C VAL A 14 4.82 61.46 38.29
N ALA A 15 4.03 61.81 39.31
CA ALA A 15 3.27 60.84 40.10
C ALA A 15 2.24 60.08 39.24
N GLN A 16 1.52 60.78 38.35
CA GLN A 16 0.59 60.16 37.41
C GLN A 16 1.31 59.19 36.46
N GLU A 17 2.45 59.58 35.89
CA GLU A 17 3.24 58.71 35.01
C GLU A 17 3.69 57.43 35.76
N PHE A 18 4.11 57.53 37.02
CA PHE A 18 4.47 56.34 37.82
C PHE A 18 3.27 55.44 38.13
N ILE A 19 2.10 56.01 38.40
CA ILE A 19 0.86 55.25 38.59
C ILE A 19 0.50 54.51 37.29
N ASP A 20 0.56 55.18 36.15
CA ASP A 20 0.26 54.60 34.84
C ASP A 20 1.25 53.48 34.46
N VAL A 21 2.54 53.67 34.73
CA VAL A 21 3.56 52.63 34.54
C VAL A 21 3.27 51.42 35.42
N ARG A 22 2.93 51.63 36.70
CA ARG A 22 2.60 50.54 37.63
C ARG A 22 1.31 49.82 37.23
N ALA A 23 0.31 50.55 36.75
CA ALA A 23 -0.93 49.98 36.24
C ALA A 23 -0.71 49.11 34.99
N LYS A 24 0.15 49.56 34.05
CA LYS A 24 0.51 48.81 32.83
C LYS A 24 1.39 47.59 33.13
N THR A 25 2.29 47.69 34.11
CA THR A 25 3.21 46.61 34.48
C THR A 25 2.53 45.53 35.35
N GLY A 26 1.51 45.92 36.12
CA GLY A 26 0.78 45.02 37.02
C GLY A 26 1.53 44.69 38.32
N ASN A 27 0.90 43.90 39.18
CA ASN A 27 1.49 43.44 40.44
C ASN A 27 2.09 42.04 40.26
N LEU A 28 3.41 41.91 40.45
CA LEU A 28 4.12 40.63 40.34
C LEU A 28 3.55 39.54 41.25
N ALA A 29 2.97 39.89 42.41
CA ALA A 29 2.36 38.93 43.31
C ALA A 29 1.14 38.20 42.69
N GLN A 30 0.47 38.85 41.73
CA GLN A 30 -0.70 38.31 41.02
C GLN A 30 -0.34 37.39 39.84
N LEU A 31 0.94 37.28 39.48
CA LEU A 31 1.37 36.31 38.47
C LEU A 31 1.04 34.88 38.94
N ALA A 32 0.58 34.04 38.02
CA ALA A 32 0.35 32.61 38.26
C ALA A 32 1.61 31.76 38.02
N THR A 33 2.65 32.35 37.45
CA THR A 33 3.97 31.73 37.27
C THR A 33 4.66 31.49 38.61
N THR A 34 5.62 30.56 38.62
CA THR A 34 6.43 30.25 39.80
C THR A 34 7.46 31.35 40.05
N ASP A 35 8.15 31.80 39.00
CA ASP A 35 9.07 32.93 39.07
C ASP A 35 8.30 34.26 38.99
N LYS A 36 8.42 35.04 40.07
CA LYS A 36 7.80 36.36 40.23
C LYS A 36 8.84 37.46 40.44
N SER A 37 10.12 37.18 40.17
CA SER A 37 11.23 38.13 40.36
C SER A 37 11.09 39.37 39.47
N ASN A 38 10.59 39.18 38.24
CA ASN A 38 10.22 40.22 37.29
C ASN A 38 9.36 39.63 36.15
N LEU A 39 8.79 40.50 35.29
CA LEU A 39 7.96 40.07 34.16
C LEU A 39 8.72 39.24 33.11
N VAL A 40 10.00 39.53 32.88
CA VAL A 40 10.81 38.82 31.87
C VAL A 40 11.02 37.37 32.28
N ALA A 41 11.33 37.14 33.56
CA ALA A 41 11.47 35.79 34.12
C ALA A 41 10.17 35.00 34.02
N ALA A 42 9.04 35.60 34.42
CA ALA A 42 7.71 34.98 34.28
C ALA A 42 7.34 34.67 32.82
N ILE A 43 7.65 35.57 31.88
CA ILE A 43 7.40 35.36 30.44
C ILE A 43 8.29 34.24 29.89
N ASN A 44 9.55 34.16 30.31
CA ASN A 44 10.45 33.09 29.90
C ASN A 44 9.99 31.74 30.46
N GLU A 45 9.52 31.67 31.71
CA GLU A 45 8.90 30.46 32.28
C GLU A 45 7.68 30.01 31.44
N LEU A 46 6.80 30.96 31.08
CA LEU A 46 5.63 30.65 30.24
C LEU A 46 6.06 30.17 28.85
N LYS A 47 7.03 30.82 28.22
CA LYS A 47 7.57 30.40 26.92
C LYS A 47 8.13 28.97 27.00
N ASP A 48 8.89 28.66 28.03
CA ASP A 48 9.46 27.34 28.23
C ASP A 48 8.36 26.31 28.49
N ALA A 49 7.32 26.63 29.27
CA ALA A 49 6.16 25.76 29.50
C ALA A 49 5.32 25.52 28.23
N VAL A 50 5.15 26.54 27.38
CA VAL A 50 4.48 26.43 26.08
C VAL A 50 5.33 25.64 25.08
N THR A 51 6.64 25.82 25.10
CA THR A 51 7.56 25.03 24.27
C THR A 51 7.63 23.58 24.75
N ALA A 52 7.53 23.36 26.06
CA ALA A 52 7.42 22.05 26.69
C ALA A 52 6.01 21.43 26.59
N THR A 53 5.01 22.18 26.12
CA THR A 53 3.75 21.62 25.60
C THR A 53 4.06 20.97 24.24
N SER A 54 4.85 19.91 24.33
CA SER A 54 5.44 19.08 23.29
C SER A 54 4.44 18.03 22.81
N GLY A 55 3.17 18.39 22.69
CA GLY A 55 2.14 17.44 22.28
C GLY A 55 2.46 16.81 20.94
N ILE A 56 3.22 17.50 20.09
CA ILE A 56 3.65 17.03 18.77
C ILE A 56 5.18 16.94 18.72
N ASP A 57 5.71 15.74 18.48
CA ASP A 57 7.14 15.47 18.27
C ASP A 57 7.30 14.44 17.13
N ASP A 58 7.72 14.87 15.94
CA ASP A 58 7.90 14.01 14.76
C ASP A 58 9.26 13.29 14.72
N GLY A 59 10.16 13.62 15.65
CA GLY A 59 11.52 13.08 15.68
C GLY A 59 11.67 11.81 16.52
N GLN A 60 10.77 11.58 17.49
CA GLN A 60 10.92 10.50 18.47
C GLN A 60 9.58 9.85 18.84
N ILE A 61 9.61 8.55 19.12
CA ILE A 61 8.45 7.84 19.68
C ILE A 61 8.45 8.07 21.20
N SER A 62 7.33 8.54 21.74
CA SER A 62 7.13 8.69 23.18
C SER A 62 5.69 8.35 23.57
N THR A 63 5.47 8.03 24.84
CA THR A 63 4.13 7.87 25.43
C THR A 63 3.50 9.21 25.83
N SER A 64 4.28 10.29 25.83
CA SER A 64 3.86 11.63 26.24
C SER A 64 3.66 12.61 25.08
N THR A 65 3.94 12.19 23.84
CA THR A 65 3.83 13.01 22.63
C THR A 65 3.04 12.26 21.56
N THR A 66 2.53 12.99 20.57
CA THR A 66 1.92 12.46 19.35
C THR A 66 2.68 12.95 18.13
N TYR A 67 2.37 12.41 16.96
CA TYR A 67 2.88 12.89 15.68
C TYR A 67 1.98 13.96 15.08
N SER A 68 2.57 14.80 14.23
CA SER A 68 1.81 15.71 13.38
C SER A 68 0.97 14.91 12.38
N SER A 69 -0.11 15.51 11.87
CA SER A 69 -0.93 14.87 10.82
C SER A 69 -0.10 14.57 9.56
N SER A 70 0.89 15.40 9.24
CA SER A 70 1.80 15.18 8.11
C SER A 70 2.65 13.93 8.31
N LYS A 71 3.28 13.78 9.49
CA LYS A 71 4.08 12.60 9.81
C LYS A 71 3.24 11.32 9.84
N ILE A 72 2.00 11.41 10.32
CA ILE A 72 1.06 10.27 10.28
C ILE A 72 0.77 9.86 8.84
N VAL A 73 0.50 10.80 7.93
CA VAL A 73 0.28 10.50 6.51
C VAL A 73 1.53 9.86 5.88
N ASP A 74 2.72 10.38 6.15
CA ASP A 74 3.98 9.81 5.64
C ASP A 74 4.19 8.35 6.11
N LEU A 75 3.89 8.07 7.38
CA LEU A 75 3.96 6.71 7.93
C LEU A 75 2.90 5.79 7.31
N LEU A 76 1.70 6.29 7.05
CA LEU A 76 0.65 5.51 6.38
C LEU A 76 0.98 5.22 4.91
N ASP A 77 1.56 6.18 4.20
CA ASP A 77 2.02 5.98 2.82
C ASP A 77 3.19 5.00 2.76
N THR A 78 4.10 5.05 3.74
CA THR A 78 5.19 4.07 3.89
C THR A 78 4.62 2.68 4.15
N LEU A 79 3.73 2.53 5.14
CA LEU A 79 3.06 1.27 5.46
C LEU A 79 2.28 0.72 4.27
N LYS A 80 1.57 1.59 3.54
CA LYS A 80 0.85 1.23 2.32
C LYS A 80 1.80 0.73 1.24
N ALA A 81 2.94 1.41 1.04
CA ALA A 81 3.96 0.96 0.10
C ALA A 81 4.57 -0.38 0.52
N GLU A 82 4.87 -0.56 1.82
CA GLU A 82 5.36 -1.83 2.38
C GLU A 82 4.37 -2.98 2.16
N ILE A 83 3.08 -2.75 2.42
CA ILE A 83 2.01 -3.75 2.24
C ILE A 83 1.73 -4.03 0.75
N LEU A 84 1.79 -3.02 -0.12
CA LEU A 84 1.47 -3.14 -1.54
C LEU A 84 2.68 -3.42 -2.44
N GLY A 85 3.89 -3.52 -1.89
CA GLY A 85 5.09 -3.83 -2.67
C GLY A 85 6.45 -3.50 -2.03
N GLY A 86 6.57 -3.50 -0.70
CA GLY A 86 7.84 -3.21 -0.01
C GLY A 86 8.34 -4.32 0.92
N ALA A 87 7.82 -5.53 0.75
CA ALA A 87 8.40 -6.69 1.41
C ALA A 87 9.69 -7.13 0.69
N ASP A 88 10.64 -7.68 1.44
CA ASP A 88 11.85 -8.33 0.91
C ASP A 88 11.47 -9.33 -0.21
N ALA A 89 12.37 -9.60 -1.17
CA ALA A 89 12.10 -10.44 -2.33
C ALA A 89 11.63 -11.87 -1.97
N ALA A 90 11.82 -12.30 -0.72
CA ALA A 90 11.29 -13.56 -0.18
C ALA A 90 9.80 -13.51 0.21
N TYR A 91 9.19 -12.33 0.29
CA TYR A 91 7.82 -12.07 0.73
C TYR A 91 7.01 -11.24 -0.30
N ASP A 92 7.39 -11.32 -1.57
CA ASP A 92 6.66 -10.84 -2.77
C ASP A 92 5.27 -11.49 -2.92
N THR A 93 4.93 -12.40 -2.02
CA THR A 93 3.81 -13.33 -2.08
C THR A 93 2.45 -12.73 -2.40
N LEU A 94 2.08 -11.48 -2.09
CA LEU A 94 0.75 -10.97 -2.49
C LEU A 94 0.72 -10.55 -3.96
N LEU A 95 1.78 -9.93 -4.48
CA LEU A 95 1.93 -9.66 -5.91
C LEU A 95 2.21 -10.97 -6.64
N GLU A 96 3.09 -11.84 -6.13
CA GLU A 96 3.31 -13.19 -6.65
C GLU A 96 2.03 -14.03 -6.62
N ILE A 97 1.19 -13.97 -5.57
CA ILE A 97 -0.12 -14.68 -5.51
C ILE A 97 -1.11 -14.05 -6.48
N GLN A 98 -1.17 -12.72 -6.58
CA GLN A 98 -1.97 -12.05 -7.61
C GLN A 98 -1.51 -12.50 -8.99
N GLU A 99 -0.21 -12.47 -9.27
CA GLU A 99 0.40 -12.93 -10.50
C GLU A 99 0.21 -14.43 -10.70
N LEU A 100 0.26 -15.28 -9.68
CA LEU A 100 -0.02 -16.73 -9.74
C LEU A 100 -1.49 -17.00 -10.03
N LEU A 101 -2.40 -16.17 -9.52
CA LEU A 101 -3.83 -16.26 -9.78
C LEU A 101 -4.17 -15.70 -11.16
N THR A 102 -3.45 -14.67 -11.63
CA THR A 102 -3.62 -14.07 -12.96
C THR A 102 -2.95 -14.93 -14.05
N SER A 103 -1.77 -15.49 -13.76
CA SER A 103 -1.01 -16.46 -14.56
C SER A 103 -1.48 -17.90 -14.35
N GLY A 104 -2.37 -18.16 -13.39
CA GLY A 104 -3.08 -19.44 -13.23
C GLY A 104 -3.95 -19.78 -14.43
N SER A 105 -4.21 -18.80 -15.31
CA SER A 105 -4.61 -19.02 -16.70
C SER A 105 -3.63 -19.93 -17.43
N THR A 106 -2.32 -19.73 -17.35
CA THR A 106 -1.33 -20.53 -18.10
C THR A 106 -1.29 -22.00 -17.69
N GLY A 107 -1.43 -22.33 -16.39
CA GLY A 107 -1.45 -23.71 -15.91
C GLY A 107 -2.76 -24.42 -16.23
N LEU A 108 -3.90 -23.74 -16.05
CA LEU A 108 -5.22 -24.27 -16.39
C LEU A 108 -5.41 -24.38 -17.90
N ASP A 109 -4.94 -23.41 -18.68
CA ASP A 109 -4.96 -23.41 -20.14
C ASP A 109 -4.05 -24.50 -20.69
N ALA A 110 -2.85 -24.69 -20.11
CA ALA A 110 -1.97 -25.80 -20.48
C ALA A 110 -2.59 -27.16 -20.15
N LEU A 111 -3.26 -27.28 -19.00
CA LEU A 111 -3.98 -28.51 -18.62
C LEU A 111 -5.18 -28.75 -19.55
N LEU A 112 -5.96 -27.71 -19.85
CA LEU A 112 -7.12 -27.79 -20.75
C LEU A 112 -6.69 -28.12 -22.18
N ALA A 113 -5.61 -27.51 -22.68
CA ALA A 113 -5.01 -27.84 -23.96
C ALA A 113 -4.50 -29.29 -23.98
N ALA A 114 -3.80 -29.75 -22.93
CA ALA A 114 -3.33 -31.13 -22.82
C ALA A 114 -4.49 -32.14 -22.76
N VAL A 115 -5.61 -31.80 -22.11
CA VAL A 115 -6.82 -32.63 -22.09
C VAL A 115 -7.50 -32.64 -23.46
N ASN A 116 -7.61 -31.49 -24.14
CA ASN A 116 -8.20 -31.40 -25.49
C ASN A 116 -7.40 -32.16 -26.54
N ASN A 117 -6.09 -32.33 -26.35
CA ASN A 117 -5.23 -33.12 -27.25
C ASN A 117 -5.40 -34.65 -27.09
N ARG A 118 -6.21 -35.13 -26.14
CA ARG A 118 -6.49 -36.57 -25.98
C ARG A 118 -7.67 -37.00 -26.84
N VAL A 119 -7.60 -38.22 -27.35
CA VAL A 119 -8.70 -38.85 -28.09
C VAL A 119 -9.77 -39.30 -27.11
N ARG A 120 -11.01 -38.87 -27.36
CA ARG A 120 -12.18 -39.24 -26.57
C ARG A 120 -12.68 -40.63 -26.95
N PHE A 121 -13.10 -41.41 -25.95
CA PHE A 121 -13.71 -42.74 -26.17
C PHE A 121 -15.21 -42.75 -25.86
N ASP A 122 -15.71 -41.74 -25.15
CA ASP A 122 -17.09 -41.61 -24.69
C ASP A 122 -18.02 -40.96 -25.73
N ALA A 123 -17.45 -40.30 -26.74
CA ALA A 123 -18.20 -39.63 -27.79
C ALA A 123 -17.39 -39.50 -29.08
N ALA A 124 -18.09 -39.34 -30.21
CA ALA A 124 -17.47 -39.03 -31.50
C ALA A 124 -16.64 -37.73 -31.41
N GLN A 125 -15.49 -37.71 -32.08
CA GLN A 125 -14.57 -36.58 -32.12
C GLN A 125 -14.19 -36.28 -33.58
N ALA A 126 -14.24 -35.00 -33.96
CA ALA A 126 -13.81 -34.55 -35.28
C ALA A 126 -12.32 -34.20 -35.22
N LEU A 127 -11.48 -35.06 -35.80
CA LEU A 127 -10.03 -34.87 -35.89
C LEU A 127 -9.65 -34.57 -37.34
N THR A 128 -8.70 -33.65 -37.53
CA THR A 128 -8.04 -33.41 -38.84
C THR A 128 -7.26 -34.63 -39.31
N SER A 129 -6.91 -34.70 -40.61
CA SER A 129 -6.17 -35.83 -41.17
C SER A 129 -4.80 -36.02 -40.51
N GLU A 130 -4.12 -34.92 -40.17
CA GLU A 130 -2.84 -34.92 -39.48
C GLU A 130 -2.96 -35.44 -38.04
N GLU A 131 -3.97 -34.97 -37.29
CA GLU A 131 -4.24 -35.45 -35.94
C GLU A 131 -4.57 -36.94 -35.92
N GLN A 132 -5.39 -37.41 -36.85
CA GLN A 132 -5.72 -38.84 -36.96
C GLN A 132 -4.48 -39.69 -37.25
N ALA A 133 -3.56 -39.22 -38.11
CA ALA A 133 -2.32 -39.92 -38.40
C ALA A 133 -1.42 -40.00 -37.15
N GLN A 134 -1.26 -38.90 -36.42
CA GLN A 134 -0.46 -38.88 -35.19
C GLN A 134 -1.05 -39.79 -34.11
N VAL A 135 -2.37 -39.77 -33.94
CA VAL A 135 -3.08 -40.66 -33.01
C VAL A 135 -2.81 -42.12 -33.34
N ARG A 136 -2.98 -42.51 -34.61
CA ARG A 136 -2.74 -43.88 -35.05
C ARG A 136 -1.29 -44.30 -34.83
N ALA A 137 -0.33 -43.43 -35.14
CA ALA A 137 1.08 -43.67 -34.87
C ALA A 137 1.37 -43.89 -33.38
N ASN A 138 0.76 -43.09 -32.50
CA ASN A 138 0.95 -43.19 -31.05
C ASN A 138 0.43 -44.52 -30.46
N ILE A 139 -0.67 -45.07 -31.01
CA ILE A 139 -1.32 -46.29 -30.49
C ILE A 139 -0.99 -47.55 -31.32
N GLY A 140 -0.19 -47.43 -32.37
CA GLY A 140 0.11 -48.54 -33.28
C GLY A 140 -1.07 -49.02 -34.12
N ALA A 141 -2.01 -48.12 -34.46
CA ALA A 141 -3.14 -48.42 -35.33
C ALA A 141 -2.82 -48.08 -36.80
N ILE A 142 -3.58 -48.68 -37.72
CA ILE A 142 -3.47 -48.49 -39.18
C ILE A 142 -4.78 -47.88 -39.70
N ALA A 143 -4.74 -47.04 -40.73
CA ALA A 143 -5.97 -46.48 -41.31
C ALA A 143 -6.78 -47.55 -42.05
N SER A 144 -8.11 -47.45 -42.02
CA SER A 144 -8.97 -48.38 -42.79
C SER A 144 -8.65 -48.38 -44.28
N THR A 145 -8.26 -47.23 -44.85
CA THR A 145 -7.82 -47.13 -46.25
C THR A 145 -6.54 -47.89 -46.56
N GLU A 146 -5.68 -48.10 -45.55
CA GLU A 146 -4.44 -48.86 -45.70
C GLU A 146 -4.68 -50.38 -45.53
N VAL A 147 -5.68 -50.77 -44.74
CA VAL A 147 -6.11 -52.18 -44.60
C VAL A 147 -6.94 -52.64 -45.80
N GLY A 148 -7.71 -51.74 -46.42
CA GLY A 148 -8.71 -52.09 -47.44
C GLY A 148 -10.04 -52.51 -46.81
N ASP A 149 -10.92 -53.13 -47.60
CA ASP A 149 -12.16 -53.70 -47.08
C ASP A 149 -11.86 -55.02 -46.36
N PRO A 150 -11.99 -55.07 -45.01
CA PRO A 150 -11.70 -56.29 -44.26
C PRO A 150 -12.67 -57.43 -44.57
N GLU A 151 -13.81 -57.14 -45.20
CA GLU A 151 -14.82 -58.13 -45.61
C GLU A 151 -14.59 -58.64 -47.04
N THR A 152 -13.46 -58.28 -47.68
CA THR A 152 -13.13 -58.76 -49.04
C THR A 152 -13.05 -60.29 -49.06
N ASP A 153 -13.92 -60.93 -49.84
CA ASP A 153 -13.84 -62.38 -50.10
C ASP A 153 -12.71 -62.69 -51.08
N PHE A 154 -11.52 -62.92 -50.54
CA PHE A 154 -10.33 -63.28 -51.32
C PHE A 154 -10.48 -64.61 -52.05
N SER A 155 -11.36 -65.52 -51.59
CA SER A 155 -11.62 -66.78 -52.30
C SER A 155 -12.37 -66.49 -53.60
N ALA A 156 -13.43 -65.68 -53.55
CA ALA A 156 -14.16 -65.29 -54.74
C ALA A 156 -13.29 -64.53 -55.76
N VAL A 157 -12.42 -63.62 -55.27
CA VAL A 157 -11.47 -62.89 -56.13
C VAL A 157 -10.49 -63.85 -56.80
N PHE A 158 -9.98 -64.83 -56.07
CA PHE A 158 -9.06 -65.84 -56.61
C PHE A 158 -9.73 -66.72 -57.67
N GLU A 159 -10.92 -67.23 -57.39
CA GLU A 159 -11.67 -68.08 -58.33
C GLU A 159 -12.04 -67.31 -59.60
N ALA A 160 -12.38 -66.02 -59.49
CA ALA A 160 -12.65 -65.17 -60.65
C ALA A 160 -11.41 -64.93 -61.52
N ALA A 161 -10.20 -64.94 -60.95
CA ALA A 161 -8.95 -64.74 -61.68
C ALA A 161 -8.45 -66.01 -62.40
N LEU A 162 -8.97 -67.18 -62.05
CA LEU A 162 -8.65 -68.46 -62.71
C LEU A 162 -9.47 -68.71 -63.99
N ALA A 163 -10.61 -68.03 -64.15
CA ALA A 163 -11.51 -68.14 -65.30
C ALA A 163 -11.01 -67.37 -66.53
#